data_AF-A0A7Y5SKA3-F1
#
_entry.id   AF-A0A7Y5SKA3-F1
#
_cell.length_a   1.000
_cell.length_b   1.000
_cell.length_c   1.000
_cell.angle_alpha   90.00
_cell.angle_beta   90.00
_cell.angle_gamma   90.00
#
_symmetry.space_group_name_H-M   'P 1'
#
loop_
_entity.id
_entity.type
_entity.pdbx_description
1 polymer ?
#
loop_
_entity_poly.entity_id
_entity_poly.type
_entity_poly.pdbx_seq_one_letter_code
_entity_poly.pdbx_strand_id
1 'polypeptide(L)'
;MELLEISPEVNEIVRIYIERLVMPNDPAGDALHLALVSFHRVDVLLTWNCLHLANPNKMQHIRLVNYELGLPMPVLTTPLNYVGGGESDG
;
A
#
# COMPACT_ATOMS: atom_id res chain seq x y z
N MET A 1 -0.20 -14.18 -13.02
CA MET A 1 -0.74 -13.65 -11.76
C MET A 1 0.01 -14.36 -10.66
N GLU A 2 1.06 -13.74 -10.16
CA GLU A 2 1.87 -14.30 -9.08
C GLU A 2 1.12 -14.07 -7.77
N LEU A 3 0.90 -15.12 -6.99
CA LEU A 3 0.18 -15.03 -5.72
C LEU A 3 1.23 -14.74 -4.64
N LEU A 4 1.17 -13.55 -4.04
CA LEU A 4 2.04 -13.20 -2.90
C LEU A 4 1.62 -14.02 -1.68
N GLU A 5 2.59 -14.63 -1.00
CA GLU A 5 2.35 -15.47 0.16
C GLU A 5 2.09 -14.62 1.41
N ILE A 6 1.05 -14.98 2.16
CA ILE A 6 0.76 -14.34 3.45
C ILE A 6 1.60 -15.05 4.51
N SER A 7 2.76 -14.49 4.82
CA SER A 7 3.64 -15.01 5.85
C SER A 7 3.28 -14.47 7.25
N PRO A 8 3.78 -15.08 8.34
CA PRO A 8 3.64 -14.55 9.69
C PRO A 8 4.15 -13.10 9.83
N GLU A 9 5.20 -12.74 9.10
CA GLU A 9 5.77 -11.38 9.06
C GLU A 9 4.79 -10.38 8.44
N VAL A 10 4.09 -10.78 7.36
CA VAL A 10 3.04 -9.94 6.76
C VAL A 10 1.90 -9.73 7.75
N ASN A 11 1.46 -10.77 8.45
CA ASN A 11 0.42 -10.64 9.48
C ASN A 11 0.83 -9.70 10.63
N GLU A 12 2.10 -9.73 11.02
CA GLU A 12 2.64 -8.81 12.03
C GLU A 12 2.58 -7.35 11.54
N ILE A 13 2.97 -7.10 10.29
CA ILE A 13 2.89 -5.76 9.67
C ILE A 13 1.44 -5.27 9.61
N VAL A 14 0.50 -6.14 9.23
CA VAL A 14 -0.95 -5.83 9.23
C VAL A 14 -1.41 -5.44 10.64
N ARG A 15 -1.01 -6.19 11.67
CA ARG A 15 -1.35 -5.85 13.06
C ARG A 15 -0.84 -4.48 13.44
N ILE A 16 0.42 -4.17 13.12
CA ILE A 16 1.02 -2.86 13.40
C ILE A 16 0.28 -1.74 12.68
N TYR A 17 -0.14 -1.93 11.43
CA TYR A 17 -0.92 -0.94 10.68
C TYR A 17 -2.27 -0.64 11.33
N ILE A 18 -2.94 -1.66 11.87
CA ILE A 18 -4.20 -1.50 12.59
C ILE A 18 -3.98 -0.79 13.93
N GLU A 19 -3.00 -1.25 14.73
CA GLU A 19 -2.67 -0.66 16.04
C GLU A 19 -2.28 0.82 15.92
N ARG A 20 -1.58 1.18 14.84
CA ARG A 20 -1.15 2.56 14.57
C ARG A 20 -2.18 3.40 13.82
N LEU A 21 -3.38 2.85 13.57
CA LEU A 21 -4.47 3.56 12.88
C LEU A 21 -4.10 4.03 11.46
N VAL A 22 -3.17 3.33 10.82
CA VAL A 22 -2.79 3.58 9.42
C VAL A 22 -3.99 3.33 8.50
N MET A 23 -4.72 2.26 8.81
CA MET A 23 -5.95 1.85 8.13
C MET A 23 -7.11 1.72 9.12
N PRO A 24 -8.37 1.89 8.68
CA PRO A 24 -9.51 1.45 9.46
C PRO A 24 -9.37 -0.04 9.79
N ASN A 25 -10.09 -0.51 10.81
CA ASN A 25 -10.06 -1.87 11.37
C ASN A 25 -10.56 -2.94 10.37
N ASP A 26 -9.82 -3.11 9.27
CA ASP A 26 -10.05 -4.06 8.19
C ASP A 26 -8.74 -4.83 7.90
N PRO A 27 -8.45 -5.88 8.69
CA PRO A 27 -7.22 -6.67 8.55
C PRO A 27 -7.14 -7.45 7.24
N ALA A 28 -8.25 -7.70 6.55
CA ALA A 28 -8.28 -8.47 5.31
C ALA A 28 -8.27 -7.60 4.05
N GLY A 29 -8.57 -6.30 4.19
CA GLY A 29 -8.65 -5.36 3.07
C GLY A 29 -7.37 -4.58 2.81
N ASP A 30 -7.44 -3.25 2.91
CA ASP A 30 -6.37 -2.36 2.48
C ASP A 30 -5.07 -2.53 3.30
N ALA A 31 -5.17 -2.91 4.57
CA ALA A 31 -4.01 -3.14 5.44
C ALA A 31 -3.16 -4.32 4.96
N LEU A 32 -3.81 -5.43 4.55
CA LEU A 32 -3.13 -6.62 4.03
C LEU A 32 -2.46 -6.34 2.69
N HIS A 33 -3.16 -5.68 1.77
CA HIS A 33 -2.57 -5.33 0.48
C HIS A 33 -1.37 -4.41 0.63
N LEU A 34 -1.45 -3.39 1.50
CA LEU A 34 -0.32 -2.50 1.77
C LEU A 34 0.86 -3.25 2.40
N ALA A 35 0.58 -4.17 3.33
CA ALA A 35 1.61 -4.96 4.00
C ALA A 35 2.33 -5.88 3.00
N LEU A 36 1.58 -6.58 2.14
CA LEU A 36 2.14 -7.45 1.09
C LEU A 36 3.03 -6.66 0.13
N VAL A 37 2.53 -5.54 -0.39
CA VAL A 37 3.28 -4.71 -1.35
C VAL A 37 4.54 -4.13 -0.71
N SER A 38 4.44 -3.63 0.53
CA SER A 38 5.58 -3.08 1.26
C SER A 38 6.62 -4.17 1.60
N PHE A 39 6.17 -5.34 2.05
CA PHE A 39 7.02 -6.46 2.42
C PHE A 39 7.75 -7.06 1.21
N HIS A 40 7.04 -7.31 0.12
CA HIS A 40 7.60 -7.84 -1.13
C HIS A 40 8.31 -6.79 -1.97
N ARG A 41 8.39 -5.53 -1.50
CA ARG A 41 9.07 -4.41 -2.18
C ARG A 41 8.51 -4.16 -3.59
N VAL A 42 7.20 -4.33 -3.75
CA VAL A 42 6.50 -4.03 -5.00
C VAL A 42 6.41 -2.51 -5.16
N ASP A 43 6.91 -2.00 -6.29
CA ASP A 43 7.05 -0.55 -6.49
C ASP A 43 5.72 0.19 -6.66
N VAL A 44 4.70 -0.48 -7.20
CA VAL A 44 3.40 0.13 -7.54
C VAL A 44 2.25 -0.74 -7.06
N LEU A 45 1.36 -0.14 -6.26
CA LEU A 45 0.06 -0.72 -5.91
C LEU A 45 -1.03 0.04 -6.66
N LEU A 46 -1.57 -0.62 -7.68
CA LEU A 46 -2.73 -0.15 -8.43
C LEU A 46 -3.99 -0.45 -7.62
N THR A 47 -4.70 0.59 -7.19
CA THR A 47 -5.95 0.44 -6.43
C THR A 47 -7.07 1.27 -7.05
N TRP A 48 -8.27 0.70 -7.13
CA TRP A 48 -9.49 1.44 -7.43
C TRP A 48 -10.08 2.11 -6.17
N ASN A 49 -9.54 1.80 -4.98
CA ASN A 49 -9.93 2.36 -3.70
C ASN A 49 -9.15 3.64 -3.36
N CYS A 50 -9.14 4.61 -4.27
CA CYS A 50 -8.45 5.88 -4.04
C CYS A 50 -9.13 6.77 -2.99
N LEU A 51 -10.40 6.54 -2.67
CA LEU A 51 -11.10 7.33 -1.65
C LEU A 51 -10.56 7.09 -0.23
N HIS A 52 -9.99 5.91 0.07
CA HIS A 52 -9.41 5.62 1.39
C HIS A 52 -7.87 5.70 1.43
N LEU A 53 -7.18 5.39 0.34
CA LEU A 53 -5.70 5.38 0.26
C LEU A 53 -5.08 6.69 -0.29
N ALA A 54 -5.79 7.45 -1.13
CA ALA A 54 -5.26 8.65 -1.77
C ALA A 54 -5.44 9.94 -0.95
N ASN A 55 -5.79 9.83 0.34
CA ASN A 55 -5.76 10.99 1.24
C ASN A 55 -4.29 11.34 1.55
N PRO A 56 -3.79 12.53 1.18
CA PRO A 56 -2.39 12.90 1.40
C PRO A 56 -1.95 12.80 2.87
N ASN A 57 -2.87 13.07 3.80
CA ASN A 57 -2.60 12.96 5.24
C ASN A 57 -2.39 11.49 5.66
N LYS A 58 -3.11 10.55 5.03
CA LYS A 58 -2.90 9.11 5.24
C LYS A 58 -1.58 8.65 4.63
N MET A 59 -1.20 9.17 3.46
CA MET A 59 0.08 8.83 2.83
C MET A 59 1.29 9.21 3.68
N GLN A 60 1.26 10.38 4.34
CA GLN A 60 2.32 10.77 5.27
C GLN A 60 2.41 9.83 6.47
N HIS A 61 1.26 9.45 7.04
CA HIS A 61 1.21 8.50 8.15
C HIS A 61 1.77 7.13 7.74
N ILE A 62 1.33 6.59 6.60
CA ILE A 62 1.83 5.32 6.03
C ILE A 62 3.36 5.38 5.85
N ARG A 63 3.87 6.49 5.30
CA ARG A 63 5.31 6.69 5.08
C ARG A 63 6.10 6.65 6.39
N LEU A 64 5.61 7.31 7.44
CA LEU A 64 6.26 7.32 8.75
C LEU A 64 6.33 5.91 9.34
N VAL A 65 5.21 5.19 9.33
CA VAL A 65 5.15 3.84 9.89
C VAL A 65 6.03 2.87 9.08
N ASN A 66 5.99 2.91 7.75
CA ASN A 66 6.86 2.07 6.93
C ASN A 66 8.34 2.39 7.15
N TYR A 67 8.70 3.67 7.29
CA TYR A 67 10.07 4.09 7.58
C TYR A 67 10.56 3.50 8.92
N GLU A 68 9.74 3.57 9.98
CA GLU A 68 10.07 2.98 11.28
C GLU A 68 10.20 1.45 11.24
N LEU A 69 9.45 0.78 10.35
CA LEU A 69 9.51 -0.66 10.14
C LEU A 69 10.62 -1.09 9.14
N GLY A 70 11.37 -0.15 8.56
CA GLY A 70 12.37 -0.44 7.52
C GLY A 70 11.77 -0.92 6.19
N LEU A 71 10.48 -0.64 5.97
CA LEU A 71 9.73 -1.05 4.79
C LEU A 71 9.71 0.05 3.72
N PRO A 72 9.76 -0.30 2.42
CA PRO A 72 9.57 0.67 1.36
C PRO A 72 8.14 1.23 1.35
N MET A 73 7.99 2.44 0.80
CA MET A 73 6.68 3.05 0.56
C MET A 73 6.31 2.88 -0.91
N PRO A 74 5.28 2.08 -1.23
CA PRO A 74 4.89 1.84 -2.61
C PRO A 74 4.17 3.03 -3.21
N VAL A 75 4.28 3.21 -4.52
CA VAL A 75 3.48 4.20 -5.24
C VAL A 75 2.03 3.73 -5.28
N LEU A 76 1.15 4.50 -4.62
CA LEU A 76 -0.30 4.28 -4.64
C LEU A 76 -0.89 5.09 -5.79
N THR A 77 -1.40 4.43 -6.82
CA THR A 77 -1.99 5.12 -7.98
C THR A 77 -3.20 4.37 -8.53
N THR A 78 -4.06 5.08 -9.27
CA THR A 78 -5.13 4.46 -10.03
C THR A 78 -4.57 3.85 -11.32
N PRO A 79 -5.19 2.79 -11.85
CA PRO A 79 -4.90 2.32 -13.21
C PRO A 79 -5.01 3.44 -14.27
N LEU A 80 -5.98 4.36 -14.12
CA LEU A 80 -6.18 5.50 -15.03
C LEU A 80 -4.97 6.45 -15.04
N ASN A 81 -4.40 6.77 -13.87
CA ASN A 81 -3.21 7.62 -13.79
C ASN A 81 -1.94 6.91 -14.27
N TYR A 82 -1.89 5.57 -14.15
CA TYR A 82 -0.73 4.80 -14.62
C TYR A 82 -0.71 4.66 -16.15
N VAL A 83 -1.87 4.44 -16.78
CA VAL A 83 -1.98 4.30 -18.25
C VAL A 83 -1.89 5.66 -18.96
N GLY A 84 -2.37 6.74 -18.36
CA GLY A 84 -2.33 8.09 -18.94
C GLY A 84 -0.94 8.75 -19.00
N GLY A 85 0.09 8.16 -18.41
CA GLY A 85 1.48 8.64 -18.49
C GLY A 85 2.29 8.07 -19.66
N GLY A 86 1.69 7.16 -20.45
CA GLY A 86 2.35 6.46 -21.56
C GLY A 86 2.04 7.01 -22.96
N GLU A 87 1.19 8.02 -23.09
CA GLU A 87 0.87 8.64 -24.38
C GLU A 87 1.38 10.09 -24.39
N SER A 88 2.65 10.24 -24.73
CA SER A 88 3.22 11.50 -25.22
C SER A 88 4.16 11.18 -26.38
N ASP A 89 3.58 10.64 -27.45
CA ASP A 89 4.13 10.74 -28.79
C ASP A 89 3.13 11.55 -29.63
N GLY A 90 3.50 12.80 -29.92
CA GLY A 90 2.75 13.76 -30.72
C GLY A 90 3.41 15.13 -30.74
#